data_AF-A0A514BVJ6-F1
#
_entry.id   AF-A0A514BVJ6-F1
#
_cell.length_a   1.000
_cell.length_b   1.000
_cell.length_c   1.000
_cell.angle_alpha   90.00
_cell.angle_beta   90.00
_cell.angle_gamma   90.00
#
_symmetry.space_group_name_H-M   'P 1'
#
loop_
_entity.id
_entity.type
_entity.pdbx_description
1 polymer ?
#
loop_
_entity_poly.entity_id
_entity_poly.type
_entity_poly.pdbx_seq_one_letter_code
_entity_poly.pdbx_strand_id
1 'polypeptide(L)'
;MATDRETQLLSAAYEAGITSPRELANFMAQVSAESGGLNRLNESFRYSGGPETVSNNVRSALRQGPEALNAAWREAMDGRPEPLAELMYGGRMGNNEPGDGYEYRGRGYIQLTGKNQYRAAGEALDLDLVNQPELAAEPENAARIAIWYWQENVQARAPESVREAGSIINTGAMGNTPNGLGHREAEFAKWQRTLTPEVMEQLAQGEIGAIQGARRPSVDPLADGVLRNGEKGEPIRELQQDLHALGYTGRNGQPLTADGDFGANTEHAVRAYQRDHGLTVDGIVGPRTLESIQQQQQEQSQTQPTTAAQGATSAIDRLLAGQIDPAAQQAWNRDVAACRPCPDPVREQEAQQQAQQQDGMAR
;
A
#
# COMPACT_ATOMS: atom_id res chain seq x y z
N MET A 1 10.19 14.11 15.85
CA MET A 1 9.28 13.59 14.80
C MET A 1 10.15 12.84 13.83
N ALA A 2 10.08 11.50 13.80
CA ALA A 2 10.92 10.71 12.90
C ALA A 2 10.38 10.89 11.48
N THR A 3 11.15 11.57 10.63
CA THR A 3 10.94 11.51 9.18
C THR A 3 11.00 10.05 8.74
N ASP A 4 10.07 9.65 7.88
CA ASP A 4 10.01 8.30 7.33
C ASP A 4 11.30 7.96 6.56
N ARG A 5 11.75 6.70 6.60
CA ARG A 5 13.04 6.27 6.01
C ARG A 5 13.07 6.50 4.50
N GLU A 6 11.95 6.35 3.81
CA GLU A 6 11.88 6.60 2.37
C GLU A 6 12.13 8.08 2.09
N THR A 7 11.58 8.96 2.92
CA THR A 7 11.74 10.42 2.82
C THR A 7 13.19 10.86 3.03
N GLN A 8 13.87 10.28 4.02
CA GLN A 8 15.29 10.57 4.29
C GLN A 8 16.18 10.10 3.15
N LEU A 9 15.96 8.88 2.65
CA LEU A 9 16.73 8.33 1.54
C LEU A 9 16.51 9.11 0.25
N LEU A 10 15.27 9.50 -0.04
CA LEU A 10 14.91 10.29 -1.21
C LEU A 10 15.64 11.64 -1.20
N SER A 11 15.63 12.34 -0.05
CA SER A 11 16.31 13.62 0.11
C SER A 11 17.82 13.47 -0.07
N ALA A 12 18.43 12.48 0.59
CA ALA A 12 19.87 12.20 0.49
C ALA A 12 20.29 11.86 -0.94
N ALA A 13 19.49 11.07 -1.67
CA ALA A 13 19.76 10.72 -3.06
C ALA A 13 19.71 11.93 -3.99
N TYR A 14 18.71 12.80 -3.78
CA TYR A 14 18.59 14.05 -4.53
C TYR A 14 19.77 14.99 -4.27
N GLU A 15 20.13 15.20 -3.00
CA GLU A 15 21.30 16.00 -2.58
C GLU A 15 22.61 15.45 -3.15
N ALA A 16 22.71 14.14 -3.32
CA ALA A 16 23.86 13.48 -3.94
C ALA A 16 23.88 13.57 -5.48
N GLY A 17 22.91 14.24 -6.10
CA GLY A 17 22.89 14.49 -7.55
C GLY A 17 22.05 13.51 -8.38
N ILE A 18 21.23 12.67 -7.74
CA ILE A 18 20.23 11.83 -8.43
C ILE A 18 18.96 12.68 -8.60
N THR A 19 18.99 13.64 -9.54
CA THR A 19 17.97 14.69 -9.64
C THR A 19 16.89 14.45 -10.70
N SER A 20 17.11 13.54 -11.66
CA SER A 20 16.07 13.16 -12.63
C SER A 20 14.93 12.46 -11.88
N PRO A 21 13.66 12.88 -12.03
CA PRO A 21 12.54 12.21 -11.37
C PRO A 21 12.44 10.72 -11.74
N ARG A 22 12.80 10.39 -12.98
CA ARG A 22 12.78 9.00 -13.46
C ARG A 22 13.94 8.20 -12.91
N GLU A 23 15.13 8.78 -12.84
CA GLU A 23 16.29 8.11 -12.21
C GLU A 23 16.04 7.90 -10.70
N LEU A 24 15.57 8.94 -10.01
CA LEU A 24 15.27 8.90 -8.58
C LEU A 24 14.19 7.87 -8.27
N ALA A 25 13.15 7.76 -9.11
CA ALA A 25 12.16 6.69 -8.99
C ALA A 25 12.78 5.30 -9.15
N ASN A 26 13.70 5.13 -10.09
CA ASN A 26 14.37 3.84 -10.31
C ASN A 26 15.28 3.50 -9.12
N PHE A 27 16.08 4.44 -8.64
CA PHE A 27 16.90 4.29 -7.46
C PHE A 27 16.07 3.81 -6.25
N MET A 28 14.99 4.54 -5.93
CA MET A 28 14.11 4.20 -4.81
C MET A 28 13.44 2.84 -5.00
N ALA A 29 13.07 2.47 -6.23
CA ALA A 29 12.48 1.18 -6.53
C ALA A 29 13.43 0.02 -6.29
N GLN A 30 14.69 0.13 -6.74
CA GLN A 30 15.68 -0.93 -6.55
C GLN A 30 15.98 -1.12 -5.07
N VAL A 31 16.26 -0.02 -4.36
CA VAL A 31 16.55 -0.03 -2.93
C VAL A 31 15.38 -0.60 -2.12
N SER A 32 14.14 -0.25 -2.47
CA SER A 32 12.94 -0.81 -1.82
C SER A 32 12.83 -2.32 -2.06
N ALA A 33 13.07 -2.78 -3.28
CA ALA A 33 13.02 -4.20 -3.63
C ALA A 33 14.10 -5.04 -2.93
N GLU A 34 15.32 -4.52 -2.79
CA GLU A 34 16.43 -5.23 -2.12
C GLU A 34 16.25 -5.34 -0.60
N SER A 35 15.60 -4.35 0.01
CA SER A 35 15.53 -4.23 1.48
C SER A 35 14.14 -4.53 2.06
N GLY A 36 13.19 -5.00 1.24
CA GLY A 36 11.81 -5.23 1.68
C GLY A 36 11.14 -3.95 2.17
N GLY A 37 11.23 -2.89 1.38
CA GLY A 37 10.69 -1.56 1.69
C GLY A 37 11.47 -0.84 2.80
N LEU A 38 12.80 -0.88 2.76
CA LEU A 38 13.70 -0.22 3.73
C LEU A 38 13.61 -0.78 5.17
N ASN A 39 13.03 -1.98 5.33
CA ASN A 39 12.82 -2.61 6.63
C ASN A 39 13.86 -3.68 6.98
N ARG A 40 14.63 -4.16 5.99
CA ARG A 40 15.65 -5.20 6.15
C ARG A 40 17.03 -4.63 5.83
N LEU A 41 17.81 -4.44 6.89
CA LEU A 41 19.19 -3.91 6.80
C LEU A 41 20.25 -5.00 7.05
N ASN A 42 19.82 -6.20 7.40
CA ASN A 42 20.68 -7.36 7.57
C ASN A 42 20.05 -8.55 6.85
N GLU A 43 20.86 -9.31 6.13
CA GLU A 43 20.45 -10.59 5.59
C GLU A 43 20.09 -11.58 6.72
N SER A 44 19.07 -12.39 6.46
CA SER A 44 18.67 -13.50 7.33
C SER A 44 19.15 -14.82 6.74
N PHE A 45 19.70 -15.68 7.59
CA PHE A 45 20.09 -17.05 7.20
C PHE A 45 18.99 -18.08 7.51
N ARG A 46 17.75 -17.63 7.78
CA ARG A 46 16.61 -18.50 8.05
C ARG A 46 15.83 -18.81 6.76
N TYR A 47 16.28 -19.83 6.03
CA TYR A 47 15.62 -20.36 4.84
C TYR A 47 14.63 -21.48 5.18
N SER A 48 13.34 -21.17 5.33
CA SER A 48 12.30 -22.16 5.68
C SER A 48 12.02 -23.20 4.59
N GLY A 49 12.45 -22.95 3.35
CA GLY A 49 12.27 -23.84 2.20
C GLY A 49 13.36 -24.92 2.04
N GLY A 50 14.18 -25.14 3.06
CA GLY A 50 15.25 -26.14 3.04
C GLY A 50 16.56 -25.67 2.38
N PRO A 51 17.61 -26.52 2.41
CA PRO A 51 18.93 -26.21 1.88
C PRO A 51 18.94 -25.91 0.37
N GLU A 52 18.01 -26.47 -0.40
CA GLU A 52 17.88 -26.23 -1.85
C GLU A 52 17.50 -24.78 -2.16
N THR A 53 16.72 -24.14 -1.28
CA THR A 53 16.42 -22.71 -1.40
C THR A 53 17.68 -21.86 -1.32
N VAL A 54 18.67 -22.29 -0.53
CA VAL A 54 19.97 -21.61 -0.44
C VAL A 54 20.74 -21.78 -1.74
N SER A 55 20.89 -23.01 -2.23
CA SER A 55 21.73 -23.29 -3.40
C SER A 55 21.16 -22.77 -4.72
N ASN A 56 19.83 -22.64 -4.82
CA ASN A 56 19.18 -22.00 -5.97
C ASN A 56 19.56 -20.52 -6.10
N ASN A 57 19.73 -19.82 -4.97
CA ASN A 57 20.10 -18.41 -4.94
C ASN A 57 21.62 -18.22 -4.94
N VAL A 58 22.34 -19.05 -4.18
CA VAL A 58 23.79 -19.00 -4.01
C VAL A 58 24.37 -20.37 -4.33
N ARG A 59 24.59 -20.65 -5.62
CA ARG A 59 25.15 -21.93 -6.10
C ARG A 59 26.44 -22.33 -5.41
N SER A 60 27.21 -21.34 -4.98
CA SER A 60 28.47 -21.53 -4.31
C SER A 60 28.33 -22.25 -2.95
N ALA A 61 27.14 -22.24 -2.34
CA ALA A 61 26.86 -22.97 -1.11
C ALA A 61 26.96 -24.50 -1.27
N LEU A 62 26.89 -25.00 -2.52
CA LEU A 62 27.09 -26.43 -2.84
C LEU A 62 28.55 -26.82 -3.08
N ARG A 63 29.53 -25.92 -2.95
CA ARG A 63 30.95 -26.22 -3.24
C ARG A 63 31.49 -27.40 -2.42
N GLN A 64 31.01 -27.57 -1.20
CA GLN A 64 31.40 -28.66 -0.30
C GLN A 64 30.41 -29.85 -0.34
N GLY A 65 29.46 -29.84 -1.28
CA GLY A 65 28.47 -30.89 -1.46
C GLY A 65 27.15 -30.69 -0.69
N PRO A 66 26.10 -31.46 -1.04
CA PRO A 66 24.76 -31.31 -0.45
C PRO A 66 24.69 -31.64 1.05
N GLU A 67 25.51 -32.58 1.52
CA GLU A 67 25.54 -32.99 2.94
C GLU A 67 26.03 -31.85 3.84
N ALA A 68 27.13 -31.20 3.44
CA ALA A 68 27.67 -30.03 4.14
C ALA A 68 26.65 -28.87 4.16
N LEU A 69 25.99 -28.62 3.02
CA LEU A 69 24.94 -27.60 2.93
C LEU A 69 23.76 -27.90 3.86
N ASN A 70 23.27 -29.14 3.88
CA ASN A 70 22.16 -29.54 4.76
C ASN A 70 22.54 -29.43 6.24
N ALA A 71 23.77 -29.81 6.62
CA ALA A 71 24.25 -29.65 7.99
C ALA A 71 24.31 -28.17 8.39
N ALA A 72 24.96 -27.33 7.59
CA ALA A 72 25.07 -25.89 7.84
C ALA A 72 23.70 -25.20 7.87
N TRP A 73 22.77 -25.62 7.00
CA TRP A 73 21.40 -25.12 7.00
C TRP A 73 20.65 -25.43 8.31
N ARG A 74 20.81 -26.64 8.87
CA ARG A 74 20.21 -26.99 10.17
C ARG A 74 20.76 -26.12 11.29
N GLU A 75 22.08 -25.92 11.33
CA GLU A 75 22.70 -25.04 12.33
C GLU A 75 22.20 -23.60 12.21
N ALA A 76 22.02 -23.10 10.99
CA ALA A 76 21.43 -21.77 10.77
C ALA A 76 19.99 -21.67 11.29
N MET A 77 19.17 -22.73 11.15
CA MET A 77 17.82 -22.75 11.73
C MET A 77 17.85 -22.72 13.26
N ASP A 78 18.88 -23.30 13.86
CA ASP A 78 19.14 -23.27 15.31
C ASP A 78 19.77 -21.95 15.79
N GLY A 79 19.95 -20.96 14.89
CA GLY A 79 20.50 -19.65 15.23
C GLY A 79 22.03 -19.57 15.18
N ARG A 80 22.70 -20.55 14.55
CA ARG A 80 24.15 -20.55 14.29
C ARG A 80 24.42 -20.46 12.79
N PRO A 81 24.27 -19.27 12.19
CA PRO A 81 24.29 -19.07 10.74
C PRO A 81 25.68 -19.08 10.11
N GLU A 82 26.75 -19.00 10.91
CA GLU A 82 28.12 -18.80 10.45
C GLU A 82 28.59 -19.89 9.47
N PRO A 83 28.35 -21.19 9.72
CA PRO A 83 28.73 -22.22 8.76
C PRO A 83 28.02 -22.08 7.41
N LEU A 84 26.75 -21.66 7.41
CA LEU A 84 25.98 -21.47 6.18
C LEU A 84 26.49 -20.26 5.40
N ALA A 85 26.77 -19.16 6.08
CA ALA A 85 27.35 -17.96 5.50
C ALA A 85 28.73 -18.24 4.90
N GLU A 86 29.54 -19.06 5.57
CA GLU A 86 30.85 -19.47 5.07
C GLU A 86 30.73 -20.29 3.77
N LEU A 87 29.77 -21.21 3.68
CA LEU A 87 29.49 -21.92 2.42
C LEU A 87 29.05 -20.95 1.30
N MET A 88 28.21 -19.98 1.63
CA MET A 88 27.65 -19.02 0.67
C MET A 88 28.68 -18.01 0.17
N TYR A 89 29.57 -17.52 1.03
CA TYR A 89 30.38 -16.34 0.74
C TYR A 89 31.88 -16.49 1.06
N GLY A 90 32.29 -17.50 1.82
CA GLY A 90 33.70 -17.77 2.11
C GLY A 90 34.52 -18.02 0.84
N GLY A 91 35.77 -17.58 0.82
CA GLY A 91 36.69 -17.69 -0.32
C GLY A 91 36.30 -16.86 -1.56
N ARG A 92 35.38 -15.89 -1.42
CA ARG A 92 34.85 -15.07 -2.53
C ARG A 92 34.83 -13.60 -2.13
N MET A 93 34.91 -12.70 -3.11
CA MET A 93 34.71 -11.25 -2.88
C MET A 93 35.63 -10.66 -1.80
N GLY A 94 36.84 -11.22 -1.64
CA GLY A 94 37.82 -10.81 -0.62
C GLY A 94 37.66 -11.50 0.75
N ASN A 95 36.69 -12.38 0.92
CA ASN A 95 36.49 -13.17 2.13
C ASN A 95 37.51 -14.32 2.16
N ASN A 96 38.74 -14.05 2.61
CA ASN A 96 39.85 -14.99 2.53
C ASN A 96 40.19 -15.63 3.88
N GLU A 97 39.68 -15.08 4.97
CA GLU A 97 39.86 -15.62 6.32
C GLU A 97 38.63 -16.41 6.78
N PRO A 98 38.79 -17.47 7.60
CA PRO A 98 37.66 -18.17 8.19
C PRO A 98 36.72 -17.21 8.93
N GLY A 99 35.43 -17.26 8.63
CA GLY A 99 34.41 -16.41 9.25
C GLY A 99 34.11 -15.13 8.46
N ASP A 100 34.96 -14.73 7.50
CA ASP A 100 34.71 -13.59 6.63
C ASP A 100 33.36 -13.74 5.88
N GLY A 101 32.93 -14.97 5.59
CA GLY A 101 31.65 -15.23 4.94
C GLY A 101 30.43 -14.72 5.73
N TYR A 102 30.47 -14.83 7.07
CA TYR A 102 29.44 -14.26 7.94
C TYR A 102 29.70 -12.80 8.26
N GLU A 103 30.96 -12.43 8.50
CA GLU A 103 31.35 -11.09 8.89
C GLU A 103 30.94 -10.05 7.85
N TYR A 104 31.18 -10.35 6.56
CA TYR A 104 30.84 -9.49 5.42
C TYR A 104 29.62 -9.98 4.62
N ARG A 105 28.62 -10.53 5.32
CA ARG A 105 27.29 -10.86 4.77
C ARG A 105 26.55 -9.62 4.22
N GLY A 106 25.43 -9.84 3.53
CA GLY A 106 24.59 -8.75 3.00
C GLY A 106 24.07 -7.80 4.09
N ARG A 107 24.36 -6.51 3.95
CA ARG A 107 23.82 -5.44 4.81
C ARG A 107 23.37 -4.22 4.02
N GLY A 108 22.57 -3.38 4.69
CA GLY A 108 22.09 -2.13 4.15
C GLY A 108 21.04 -2.30 3.06
N TYR A 109 20.65 -1.17 2.47
CA TYR A 109 19.54 -1.13 1.53
C TYR A 109 19.82 -1.80 0.18
N ILE A 110 21.09 -1.98 -0.18
CA ILE A 110 21.51 -2.58 -1.46
C ILE A 110 22.13 -3.98 -1.27
N GLN A 111 22.08 -4.55 -0.06
CA GLN A 111 22.72 -5.83 0.28
C GLN A 111 24.22 -5.86 -0.04
N LEU A 112 24.99 -4.89 0.48
CA LEU A 112 26.45 -4.83 0.37
C LEU A 112 27.06 -6.12 0.93
N THR A 113 27.80 -6.88 0.10
CA THR A 113 28.28 -8.23 0.43
C THR A 113 29.74 -8.42 0.03
N GLY A 114 30.54 -9.03 0.90
CA GLY A 114 31.93 -9.40 0.68
C GLY A 114 32.94 -8.31 1.04
N LYS A 115 34.05 -8.71 1.67
CA LYS A 115 35.09 -7.82 2.22
C LYS A 115 35.61 -6.76 1.25
N ASN A 116 35.73 -7.09 -0.04
CA ASN A 116 36.16 -6.14 -1.06
C ASN A 116 35.14 -5.01 -1.26
N GLN A 117 33.85 -5.31 -1.24
CA GLN A 117 32.79 -4.30 -1.37
C GLN A 117 32.71 -3.43 -0.11
N TYR A 118 32.84 -4.03 1.08
CA TYR A 118 32.93 -3.28 2.33
C TYR A 118 34.12 -2.33 2.35
N ARG A 119 35.30 -2.80 1.91
CA ARG A 119 36.49 -1.94 1.79
C ARG A 119 36.27 -0.79 0.81
N ALA A 120 35.77 -1.06 -0.39
CA ALA A 120 35.54 -0.04 -1.41
C ALA A 120 34.53 1.02 -0.95
N ALA A 121 33.40 0.59 -0.35
CA ALA A 121 32.41 1.51 0.21
C ALA A 121 32.98 2.30 1.38
N GLY A 122 33.76 1.65 2.25
CA GLY A 122 34.38 2.28 3.41
C GLY A 122 35.38 3.37 3.02
N GLU A 123 36.26 3.10 2.06
CA GLU A 123 37.20 4.07 1.51
C GLU A 123 36.48 5.26 0.84
N ALA A 124 35.41 5.00 0.07
CA ALA A 124 34.68 6.05 -0.63
C ALA A 124 33.84 6.94 0.30
N LEU A 125 33.39 6.40 1.44
CA LEU A 125 32.47 7.08 2.35
C LEU A 125 33.12 7.49 3.68
N ASP A 126 34.43 7.30 3.83
CA ASP A 126 35.16 7.52 5.08
C ASP A 126 34.49 6.79 6.26
N LEU A 127 34.23 5.49 6.06
CA LEU A 127 33.63 4.58 7.04
C LEU A 127 34.55 3.37 7.24
N ASP A 128 34.83 3.00 8.50
CA ASP A 128 35.63 1.81 8.80
C ASP A 128 34.80 0.52 8.69
N LEU A 129 34.32 0.22 7.49
CA LEU A 129 33.47 -0.93 7.21
C LEU A 129 34.23 -2.27 7.22
N VAL A 130 35.57 -2.24 7.21
CA VAL A 130 36.38 -3.47 7.29
C VAL A 130 36.46 -3.96 8.73
N ASN A 131 36.65 -3.07 9.71
CA ASN A 131 36.72 -3.45 11.11
C ASN A 131 35.36 -3.32 11.84
N GLN A 132 34.43 -2.54 11.30
CA GLN A 132 33.08 -2.32 11.85
C GLN A 132 32.00 -2.50 10.74
N PRO A 133 31.83 -3.72 10.18
CA PRO A 133 30.90 -3.96 9.09
C PRO A 133 29.42 -3.75 9.47
N GLU A 134 29.07 -3.78 10.75
CA GLU A 134 27.73 -3.46 11.27
C GLU A 134 27.29 -2.02 10.96
N LEU A 135 28.22 -1.09 10.76
CA LEU A 135 27.90 0.28 10.34
C LEU A 135 27.11 0.30 9.03
N ALA A 136 27.32 -0.67 8.13
CA ALA A 136 26.56 -0.79 6.89
C ALA A 136 25.06 -1.09 7.09
N ALA A 137 24.66 -1.53 8.29
CA ALA A 137 23.27 -1.77 8.66
C ALA A 137 22.64 -0.61 9.44
N GLU A 138 23.35 0.50 9.66
CA GLU A 138 22.77 1.72 10.22
C GLU A 138 22.02 2.48 9.12
N PRO A 139 20.79 2.99 9.33
CA PRO A 139 19.97 3.57 8.26
C PRO A 139 20.65 4.70 7.47
N GLU A 140 21.38 5.59 8.13
CA GLU A 140 22.09 6.71 7.49
C GLU A 140 23.26 6.21 6.63
N ASN A 141 24.08 5.31 7.17
CA ASN A 141 25.20 4.71 6.44
C ASN A 141 24.70 3.81 5.30
N ALA A 142 23.61 3.07 5.50
CA ALA A 142 22.96 2.26 4.47
C ALA A 142 22.45 3.13 3.30
N ALA A 143 21.93 4.33 3.58
CA ALA A 143 21.55 5.30 2.55
C ALA A 143 22.77 5.77 1.75
N ARG A 144 23.84 6.20 2.44
CA ARG A 144 25.10 6.63 1.82
C ARG A 144 25.72 5.54 0.95
N ILE A 145 25.73 4.29 1.41
CA ILE A 145 26.22 3.12 0.68
C ILE A 145 25.37 2.85 -0.57
N ALA A 146 24.04 2.91 -0.45
CA ALA A 146 23.15 2.68 -1.60
C ALA A 146 23.35 3.75 -2.69
N ILE A 147 23.45 5.02 -2.29
CA ILE A 147 23.72 6.15 -3.19
C ILE A 147 25.08 5.98 -3.88
N TRP A 148 26.14 5.71 -3.11
CA TRP A 148 27.48 5.47 -3.66
C TRP A 148 27.49 4.31 -4.66
N TYR A 149 26.86 3.18 -4.31
CA TYR A 149 26.78 2.03 -5.21
C TYR A 149 26.07 2.39 -6.52
N TRP A 150 24.96 3.13 -6.42
CA TRP A 150 24.20 3.59 -7.59
C TRP A 150 25.05 4.45 -8.51
N GLN A 151 25.73 5.46 -7.97
CA GLN A 151 26.57 6.38 -8.72
C GLN A 151 27.72 5.65 -9.44
N GLU A 152 28.38 4.71 -8.75
CA GLU A 152 29.52 3.98 -9.30
C GLU A 152 29.12 2.94 -10.36
N ASN A 153 27.97 2.28 -10.18
CA ASN A 153 27.65 1.08 -10.96
C ASN A 153 26.50 1.26 -11.96
N VAL A 154 25.54 2.14 -11.65
CA VAL A 154 24.25 2.24 -12.37
C VAL A 154 24.10 3.56 -13.10
N GLN A 155 24.41 4.70 -12.45
CA GLN A 155 24.04 6.03 -12.93
C GLN A 155 24.54 6.34 -14.35
N ALA A 156 25.78 5.98 -14.67
CA ALA A 156 26.35 6.23 -16.01
C ALA A 156 25.89 5.23 -17.09
N ARG A 157 25.22 4.13 -16.70
CA ARG A 157 24.96 2.98 -17.59
C ARG A 157 23.48 2.77 -17.84
N ALA A 158 22.68 2.75 -16.77
CA ALA A 158 21.27 2.36 -16.80
C ALA A 158 20.40 3.13 -15.77
N PRO A 159 20.52 4.46 -15.65
CA PRO A 159 19.86 5.22 -14.58
C PRO A 159 18.33 5.09 -14.60
N GLU A 160 17.73 4.92 -15.78
CA GLU A 160 16.26 4.95 -15.96
C GLU A 160 15.67 3.60 -16.41
N SER A 161 16.50 2.56 -16.53
CA SER A 161 16.06 1.21 -16.90
C SER A 161 15.98 0.33 -15.66
N VAL A 162 14.76 -0.01 -15.25
CA VAL A 162 14.50 -0.87 -14.08
C VAL A 162 15.15 -2.25 -14.25
N ARG A 163 15.05 -2.82 -15.45
CA ARG A 163 15.63 -4.12 -15.77
C ARG A 163 17.14 -4.09 -15.67
N GLU A 164 17.79 -3.13 -16.32
CA GLU A 164 19.26 -3.08 -16.39
C GLU A 164 19.88 -2.65 -15.06
N ALA A 165 19.30 -1.65 -14.38
CA ALA A 165 19.71 -1.27 -13.03
C ALA A 165 19.58 -2.45 -12.06
N GLY A 166 18.44 -3.14 -12.07
CA GLY A 166 18.24 -4.34 -11.27
C GLY A 166 19.21 -5.46 -11.63
N SER A 167 19.54 -5.62 -12.92
CA SER A 167 20.53 -6.59 -13.40
C SER A 167 21.91 -6.34 -12.79
N ILE A 168 22.36 -5.09 -12.83
CA ILE A 168 23.64 -4.66 -12.26
C ILE A 168 23.65 -4.88 -10.75
N ILE A 169 22.58 -4.51 -10.05
CA ILE A 169 22.49 -4.65 -8.58
C ILE A 169 22.44 -6.12 -8.17
N ASN A 170 21.64 -6.93 -8.85
CA ASN A 170 21.43 -8.33 -8.47
C ASN A 170 22.54 -9.28 -8.94
N THR A 171 23.21 -8.96 -10.05
CA THR A 171 24.16 -9.88 -10.70
C THR A 171 25.56 -9.29 -10.94
N GLY A 172 25.73 -7.98 -10.77
CA GLY A 172 26.98 -7.27 -11.09
C GLY A 172 27.18 -6.99 -12.58
N ALA A 173 26.22 -7.33 -13.46
CA ALA A 173 26.31 -7.16 -14.90
C ALA A 173 24.97 -6.73 -15.52
N MET A 174 25.03 -6.11 -16.70
CA MET A 174 23.84 -5.80 -17.52
C MET A 174 23.38 -7.03 -18.33
N GLY A 175 22.14 -6.97 -18.83
CA GLY A 175 21.58 -7.96 -19.75
C GLY A 175 20.97 -9.22 -19.12
N ASN A 176 21.14 -9.43 -17.82
CA ASN A 176 20.45 -10.49 -17.08
C ASN A 176 19.05 -10.03 -16.65
N THR A 177 18.11 -10.96 -16.47
CA THR A 177 16.83 -10.64 -15.80
C THR A 177 17.05 -10.67 -14.30
N PRO A 178 16.85 -9.55 -13.58
CA PRO A 178 17.04 -9.53 -12.14
C PRO A 178 15.94 -10.30 -11.41
N ASN A 179 16.30 -10.87 -10.27
CA ASN A 179 15.32 -11.45 -9.36
C ASN A 179 14.28 -10.40 -8.96
N GLY A 180 13.00 -10.78 -9.01
CA GLY A 180 11.89 -9.91 -8.64
C GLY A 180 11.60 -8.75 -9.61
N LEU A 181 11.95 -8.87 -10.90
CA LEU A 181 11.73 -7.79 -11.88
C LEU A 181 10.33 -7.17 -11.84
N GLY A 182 9.26 -7.98 -11.80
CA GLY A 182 7.89 -7.44 -11.73
C GLY A 182 7.62 -6.62 -10.45
N HIS A 183 8.22 -6.99 -9.32
CA HIS A 183 8.13 -6.20 -8.09
C HIS A 183 8.92 -4.88 -8.22
N ARG A 184 10.11 -4.90 -8.82
CA ARG A 184 10.91 -3.69 -9.09
C ARG A 184 10.17 -2.73 -10.03
N GLU A 185 9.52 -3.24 -11.06
CA GLU A 185 8.70 -2.45 -11.99
C GLU A 185 7.48 -1.83 -11.28
N ALA A 186 6.86 -2.55 -10.36
CA ALA A 186 5.76 -2.03 -9.55
C ALA A 186 6.21 -0.92 -8.59
N GLU A 187 7.34 -1.10 -7.89
CA GLU A 187 7.93 -0.07 -7.03
C GLU A 187 8.35 1.16 -7.85
N PHE A 188 8.92 0.96 -9.03
CA PHE A 188 9.25 2.06 -9.94
C PHE A 188 8.02 2.86 -10.32
N ALA A 189 6.93 2.20 -10.72
CA ALA A 189 5.68 2.87 -11.04
C ALA A 189 5.08 3.63 -9.83
N LYS A 190 5.20 3.08 -8.61
CA LYS A 190 4.82 3.78 -7.35
C LYS A 190 5.62 5.07 -7.20
N TRP A 191 6.94 5.01 -7.32
CA TRP A 191 7.80 6.18 -7.15
C TRP A 191 7.61 7.22 -8.25
N GLN A 192 7.39 6.81 -9.50
CA GLN A 192 7.06 7.76 -10.58
C GLN A 192 5.77 8.55 -10.32
N ARG A 193 4.76 7.94 -9.68
CA ARG A 193 3.54 8.65 -9.26
C ARG A 193 3.78 9.56 -8.05
N THR A 194 4.72 9.19 -7.19
CA THR A 194 5.06 9.95 -5.97
C THR A 194 5.88 11.20 -6.30
N LEU A 195 6.80 11.11 -7.25
CA LEU A 195 7.70 12.19 -7.66
C LEU A 195 7.03 13.15 -8.66
N THR A 196 5.96 13.80 -8.22
CA THR A 196 5.29 14.86 -9.00
C THR A 196 6.21 16.09 -9.13
N PRO A 197 5.93 17.02 -10.08
CA PRO A 197 6.70 18.27 -10.19
C PRO A 197 6.80 19.05 -8.87
N GLU A 198 5.71 19.09 -8.09
CA GLU A 198 5.67 19.77 -6.80
C GLU A 198 6.60 19.11 -5.76
N VAL A 199 6.62 17.77 -5.71
CA VAL A 199 7.53 17.03 -4.82
C VAL A 199 8.98 17.24 -5.24
N MET A 200 9.27 17.26 -6.54
CA MET A 200 10.61 17.54 -7.06
C MET A 200 11.06 18.97 -6.78
N GLU A 201 10.14 19.94 -6.77
CA GLU A 201 10.42 21.32 -6.37
C GLU A 201 10.72 21.42 -4.86
N GLN A 202 9.96 20.72 -4.02
CA GLN A 202 10.24 20.64 -2.58
C GLN A 202 11.60 19.98 -2.28
N LEU A 203 11.96 18.92 -3.02
CA LEU A 203 13.30 18.31 -3.00
C LEU A 203 14.38 19.35 -3.32
N ALA A 204 14.19 20.12 -4.40
CA ALA A 204 15.14 21.15 -4.83
C ALA A 204 15.35 22.27 -3.79
N GLN A 205 14.33 22.55 -2.97
CA GLN A 205 14.35 23.58 -1.93
C GLN A 205 14.81 23.06 -0.56
N GLY A 206 14.98 21.73 -0.40
CA GLY A 206 15.32 21.11 0.88
C GLY A 206 14.17 21.09 1.89
N GLU A 207 12.93 21.28 1.43
CA GLU A 207 11.73 21.47 2.28
C GLU A 207 10.98 20.17 2.59
N ILE A 208 11.69 19.07 2.80
CA ILE A 208 11.09 17.72 2.94
C ILE A 208 10.85 17.29 4.38
N GLY A 209 11.11 18.19 5.34
CA GLY A 209 10.92 17.96 6.78
C GLY A 209 9.51 17.47 7.18
N ALA A 210 8.52 17.53 6.29
CA ALA A 210 7.23 16.90 6.51
C ALA A 210 6.51 16.47 5.21
N ILE A 211 6.65 15.20 4.80
CA ILE A 211 5.49 14.46 4.27
C ILE A 211 4.55 14.11 5.45
N GLN A 212 4.23 15.11 6.28
CA GLN A 212 3.24 15.10 7.35
C GLN A 212 2.56 16.45 7.30
N GLY A 213 1.41 16.52 6.61
CA GLY A 213 0.66 17.76 6.49
C GLY A 213 0.62 18.39 5.11
N ALA A 214 0.99 17.64 4.05
CA ALA A 214 0.06 17.65 2.94
C ALA A 214 -1.28 17.24 3.56
N ARG A 215 -2.20 18.21 3.72
CA ARG A 215 -3.59 17.94 3.38
C ARG A 215 -3.45 17.19 2.07
N ARG A 216 -3.52 15.85 2.12
CA ARG A 216 -3.54 15.05 0.91
C ARG A 216 -4.56 15.83 0.07
N PRO A 217 -4.21 16.44 -1.09
CA PRO A 217 -5.26 16.56 -2.07
C PRO A 217 -5.81 15.15 -2.09
N SER A 218 -7.07 14.99 -1.71
CA SER A 218 -7.73 13.70 -1.75
C SER A 218 -7.30 13.14 -3.08
N VAL A 219 -6.35 12.20 -3.07
CA VAL A 219 -6.09 11.34 -4.21
C VAL A 219 -7.39 10.63 -4.17
N ASP A 220 -8.33 11.17 -4.96
CA ASP A 220 -9.53 10.46 -5.33
C ASP A 220 -9.02 9.05 -5.56
N PRO A 221 -9.44 8.05 -4.78
CA PRO A 221 -8.94 6.71 -5.01
C PRO A 221 -9.26 6.20 -6.43
N LEU A 222 -10.02 6.99 -7.23
CA LEU A 222 -10.18 6.86 -8.68
C LEU A 222 -9.18 7.67 -9.54
N ALA A 223 -8.23 8.43 -8.98
CA ALA A 223 -7.34 9.33 -9.72
C ALA A 223 -6.38 8.57 -10.67
N ASP A 224 -5.94 7.37 -10.29
CA ASP A 224 -5.26 6.42 -11.18
C ASP A 224 -6.16 5.22 -11.57
N GLY A 225 -7.42 5.24 -11.14
CA GLY A 225 -8.45 4.23 -11.43
C GLY A 225 -8.28 2.90 -10.70
N VAL A 226 -7.48 2.86 -9.62
CA VAL A 226 -7.11 1.62 -8.94
C VAL A 226 -7.13 1.75 -7.41
N LEU A 227 -7.74 0.79 -6.69
CA LEU A 227 -7.71 0.71 -5.22
C LEU A 227 -6.81 -0.44 -4.73
N ARG A 228 -5.98 -0.24 -3.70
CA ARG A 228 -5.05 -1.28 -3.17
C ARG A 228 -4.69 -1.11 -1.68
N ASN A 229 -4.04 -2.13 -1.13
CA ASN A 229 -3.62 -2.18 0.28
C ASN A 229 -2.77 -0.96 0.68
N GLY A 230 -3.12 -0.36 1.81
CA GLY A 230 -2.50 0.86 2.36
C GLY A 230 -3.21 2.16 1.99
N GLU A 231 -4.10 2.15 1.00
CA GLU A 231 -4.93 3.30 0.66
C GLU A 231 -6.09 3.46 1.65
N LYS A 232 -6.59 4.69 1.78
CA LYS A 232 -7.69 5.06 2.68
C LYS A 232 -8.61 6.06 2.00
N GLY A 233 -9.92 6.01 2.24
CA GLY A 233 -10.85 7.02 1.73
C GLY A 233 -12.26 6.49 1.43
N GLU A 234 -13.10 7.37 0.87
CA GLU A 234 -14.50 7.06 0.59
C GLU A 234 -14.67 5.93 -0.44
N PRO A 235 -13.97 5.89 -1.58
CA PRO A 235 -14.10 4.76 -2.50
C PRO A 235 -13.67 3.40 -1.95
N ILE A 236 -12.81 3.38 -0.93
CA ILE A 236 -12.45 2.13 -0.25
C ILE A 236 -13.58 1.68 0.64
N ARG A 237 -14.27 2.63 1.28
CA ARG A 237 -15.49 2.34 2.05
C ARG A 237 -16.58 1.80 1.14
N GLU A 238 -16.78 2.40 -0.03
CA GLU A 238 -17.72 1.90 -1.06
C GLU A 238 -17.32 0.49 -1.52
N LEU A 239 -16.07 0.27 -1.90
CA LEU A 239 -15.56 -1.06 -2.25
C LEU A 239 -15.82 -2.10 -1.14
N GLN A 240 -15.55 -1.76 0.12
CA GLN A 240 -15.78 -2.64 1.25
C GLN A 240 -17.27 -2.97 1.44
N GLN A 241 -18.16 -1.98 1.24
CA GLN A 241 -19.61 -2.19 1.26
C GLN A 241 -20.04 -3.09 0.10
N ASP A 242 -19.49 -2.88 -1.08
CA ASP A 242 -19.82 -3.64 -2.28
C ASP A 242 -19.43 -5.11 -2.14
N LEU A 243 -18.19 -5.38 -1.73
CA LEU A 243 -17.69 -6.73 -1.49
C LEU A 243 -18.47 -7.42 -0.37
N HIS A 244 -18.84 -6.69 0.68
CA HIS A 244 -19.69 -7.24 1.75
C HIS A 244 -21.08 -7.61 1.24
N ALA A 245 -21.72 -6.74 0.44
CA ALA A 245 -23.03 -7.03 -0.17
C ALA A 245 -22.98 -8.26 -1.10
N LEU A 246 -21.86 -8.43 -1.80
CA LEU A 246 -21.59 -9.60 -2.64
C LEU A 246 -21.23 -10.87 -1.83
N GLY A 247 -21.14 -10.78 -0.49
CA GLY A 247 -20.92 -11.92 0.41
C GLY A 247 -19.46 -12.24 0.74
N TYR A 248 -18.51 -11.39 0.33
CA TYR A 248 -17.10 -11.60 0.60
C TYR A 248 -16.73 -11.18 2.02
N THR A 249 -15.87 -11.98 2.65
CA THR A 249 -15.46 -11.81 4.05
C THR A 249 -13.97 -11.52 4.16
N GLY A 250 -13.59 -10.92 5.29
CA GLY A 250 -12.19 -10.72 5.64
C GLY A 250 -11.48 -12.04 5.97
N ARG A 251 -10.17 -11.97 6.15
CA ARG A 251 -9.32 -13.15 6.43
C ARG A 251 -9.73 -13.92 7.69
N ASN A 252 -10.38 -13.25 8.63
CA ASN A 252 -10.91 -13.81 9.86
C ASN A 252 -12.27 -14.52 9.69
N GLY A 253 -12.79 -14.60 8.45
CA GLY A 253 -14.11 -15.16 8.15
C GLY A 253 -15.28 -14.28 8.58
N GLN A 254 -15.02 -13.04 9.02
CA GLN A 254 -16.04 -12.08 9.40
C GLN A 254 -16.41 -11.17 8.21
N PRO A 255 -17.63 -10.64 8.17
CA PRO A 255 -17.99 -9.60 7.20
C PRO A 255 -17.01 -8.43 7.21
N LEU A 256 -16.77 -7.84 6.04
CA LEU A 256 -15.92 -6.65 5.96
C LEU A 256 -16.55 -5.49 6.73
N THR A 257 -15.71 -4.80 7.51
CA THR A 257 -16.07 -3.51 8.11
C THR A 257 -15.72 -2.42 7.10
N ALA A 258 -16.69 -1.55 6.80
CA ALA A 258 -16.52 -0.43 5.88
C ALA A 258 -15.87 0.77 6.58
N ASP A 259 -14.64 0.58 7.08
CA ASP A 259 -13.88 1.62 7.79
C ASP A 259 -13.22 2.62 6.83
N GLY A 260 -13.13 2.28 5.54
CA GLY A 260 -12.44 3.08 4.52
C GLY A 260 -10.93 2.87 4.52
N ASP A 261 -10.42 1.85 5.22
CA ASP A 261 -9.02 1.48 5.25
C ASP A 261 -8.78 0.18 4.44
N PHE A 262 -8.01 0.26 3.35
CA PHE A 262 -7.71 -0.92 2.56
C PHE A 262 -6.60 -1.72 3.26
N GLY A 263 -6.99 -2.55 4.23
CA GLY A 263 -6.08 -3.41 5.00
C GLY A 263 -6.06 -4.86 4.52
N ALA A 264 -5.41 -5.74 5.30
CA ALA A 264 -5.26 -7.16 4.99
C ALA A 264 -6.60 -7.91 4.84
N ASN A 265 -7.67 -7.46 5.51
CA ASN A 265 -9.00 -8.04 5.37
C ASN A 265 -9.63 -7.68 4.02
N THR A 266 -9.53 -6.41 3.61
CA THR A 266 -10.02 -5.94 2.31
C THR A 266 -9.24 -6.57 1.16
N GLU A 267 -7.91 -6.67 1.27
CA GLU A 267 -7.10 -7.36 0.27
C GLU A 267 -7.49 -8.84 0.11
N HIS A 268 -7.74 -9.52 1.24
CA HIS A 268 -8.20 -10.91 1.20
C HIS A 268 -9.52 -11.06 0.44
N ALA A 269 -10.49 -10.20 0.73
CA ALA A 269 -11.79 -10.20 0.07
C ALA A 269 -11.67 -9.86 -1.44
N VAL A 270 -10.84 -8.88 -1.80
CA VAL A 270 -10.58 -8.55 -3.22
C VAL A 270 -9.97 -9.73 -3.97
N ARG A 271 -8.96 -10.40 -3.39
CA ARG A 271 -8.35 -11.58 -4.01
C ARG A 271 -9.32 -12.75 -4.14
N ALA A 272 -10.23 -12.91 -3.18
CA ALA A 272 -11.30 -13.90 -3.26
C ALA A 272 -12.25 -13.56 -4.42
N TYR A 273 -12.73 -12.31 -4.49
CA TYR A 273 -13.56 -11.81 -5.59
C TYR A 273 -12.91 -12.01 -6.96
N GLN A 274 -11.66 -11.58 -7.11
CA GLN A 274 -10.92 -11.72 -8.35
C GLN A 274 -10.81 -13.19 -8.79
N ARG A 275 -10.59 -14.12 -7.85
CA ARG A 275 -10.51 -15.54 -8.14
C ARG A 275 -11.85 -16.09 -8.63
N ASP A 276 -12.92 -15.75 -7.95
CA ASP A 276 -14.25 -16.31 -8.21
C ASP A 276 -14.83 -15.79 -9.54
N HIS A 277 -14.42 -14.58 -9.96
CA HIS A 277 -14.83 -13.96 -11.21
C HIS A 277 -13.79 -14.06 -12.34
N GLY A 278 -12.76 -14.91 -12.20
CA GLY A 278 -11.78 -15.19 -13.25
C GLY A 278 -10.90 -14.00 -13.65
N LEU A 279 -10.70 -13.05 -12.74
CA LEU A 279 -9.84 -11.89 -12.89
C LEU A 279 -8.40 -12.20 -12.46
N THR A 280 -7.47 -11.27 -12.73
CA THR A 280 -6.10 -11.38 -12.21
C THR A 280 -6.12 -11.27 -10.68
N VAL A 281 -5.58 -12.27 -9.98
CA VAL A 281 -5.62 -12.37 -8.52
C VAL A 281 -4.42 -11.65 -7.90
N ASP A 282 -4.35 -10.35 -8.08
CA ASP A 282 -3.26 -9.48 -7.62
C ASP A 282 -3.61 -8.69 -6.34
N GLY A 283 -4.87 -8.70 -5.89
CA GLY A 283 -5.34 -7.94 -4.74
C GLY A 283 -5.50 -6.44 -5.01
N ILE A 284 -5.46 -6.05 -6.29
CA ILE A 284 -5.53 -4.67 -6.76
C ILE A 284 -6.85 -4.47 -7.52
N VAL A 285 -7.65 -3.50 -7.09
CA VAL A 285 -8.96 -3.20 -7.68
C VAL A 285 -8.79 -2.17 -8.79
N GLY A 286 -8.41 -2.62 -9.98
CA GLY A 286 -8.35 -1.75 -11.18
C GLY A 286 -9.69 -1.63 -11.93
N PRO A 287 -9.72 -0.94 -13.08
CA PRO A 287 -10.96 -0.65 -13.82
C PRO A 287 -11.78 -1.90 -14.16
N ARG A 288 -11.11 -2.99 -14.56
CA ARG A 288 -11.79 -4.27 -14.85
C ARG A 288 -12.43 -4.90 -13.61
N THR A 289 -11.80 -4.77 -12.44
CA THR A 289 -12.35 -5.27 -11.18
C THR A 289 -13.52 -4.41 -10.73
N LEU A 290 -13.44 -3.08 -10.84
CA LEU A 290 -14.54 -2.16 -10.55
C LEU A 290 -15.75 -2.41 -11.46
N GLU A 291 -15.55 -2.49 -12.77
CA GLU A 291 -16.63 -2.80 -13.72
C GLU A 291 -17.30 -4.13 -13.39
N SER A 292 -16.51 -5.16 -13.06
CA SER A 292 -17.05 -6.46 -12.67
C SER A 292 -17.90 -6.37 -11.39
N ILE A 293 -17.42 -5.68 -10.35
CA ILE A 293 -18.15 -5.50 -9.08
C ILE A 293 -19.49 -4.78 -9.34
N GLN A 294 -19.46 -3.68 -10.11
CA GLN A 294 -20.67 -2.92 -10.44
C GLN A 294 -21.67 -3.75 -11.25
N GLN A 295 -21.22 -4.55 -12.21
CA GLN A 295 -22.10 -5.46 -12.96
C GLN A 295 -22.77 -6.48 -12.03
N GLN A 296 -22.02 -7.09 -11.10
CA GLN A 296 -22.57 -8.04 -10.15
C GLN A 296 -23.61 -7.42 -9.21
N GLN A 297 -23.41 -6.17 -8.78
CA GLN A 297 -24.41 -5.46 -7.98
C GLN A 297 -25.69 -5.18 -8.75
N GLN A 298 -25.58 -4.82 -10.03
CA GLN A 298 -26.74 -4.61 -10.90
C GLN A 298 -27.50 -5.92 -11.13
N GLU A 299 -26.78 -7.02 -11.33
CA GLU A 299 -27.37 -8.36 -11.48
C GLU A 299 -28.05 -8.84 -10.18
N GLN A 300 -27.45 -8.62 -9.01
CA GLN A 300 -28.08 -8.93 -7.71
C GLN A 300 -29.34 -8.09 -7.45
N SER A 301 -29.33 -6.82 -7.88
CA SER A 301 -30.49 -5.92 -7.75
C SER A 301 -31.65 -6.31 -8.69
N GLN A 302 -31.36 -7.00 -9.79
CA GLN A 302 -32.36 -7.47 -10.77
C GLN A 302 -32.87 -8.89 -10.50
N THR A 303 -32.11 -9.70 -9.77
CA THR A 303 -32.43 -11.10 -9.46
C THR A 303 -33.09 -11.30 -8.09
N GLN A 304 -33.24 -10.24 -7.28
CA GLN A 304 -34.15 -10.29 -6.13
C GLN A 304 -35.61 -10.31 -6.62
N PRO A 305 -36.38 -11.40 -6.42
CA PRO A 305 -37.80 -11.35 -6.65
C PRO A 305 -38.42 -10.38 -5.63
N THR A 306 -39.02 -9.31 -6.13
CA THR A 306 -39.93 -8.44 -5.37
C THR A 306 -40.99 -9.29 -4.69
N THR A 307 -40.74 -9.72 -3.45
CA THR A 307 -41.71 -10.46 -2.63
C THR A 307 -41.92 -9.71 -1.32
N ALA A 308 -42.41 -8.48 -1.47
CA ALA A 308 -43.22 -7.68 -0.55
C ALA A 308 -43.31 -6.29 -1.20
N ALA A 309 -44.35 -5.92 -1.94
CA ALA A 309 -45.66 -5.69 -1.37
C ALA A 309 -46.78 -5.98 -2.38
N GLN A 310 -47.36 -7.17 -2.28
CA GLN A 310 -48.80 -7.28 -2.45
C GLN A 310 -49.43 -6.86 -1.11
N GLY A 311 -50.18 -5.77 -1.13
CA GLY A 311 -51.09 -5.38 -0.05
C GLY A 311 -50.56 -4.36 0.94
N ALA A 312 -50.59 -3.08 0.55
CA ALA A 312 -51.17 -1.98 1.34
C ALA A 312 -50.73 -0.65 0.72
N THR A 313 -51.59 -0.12 -0.14
CA THR A 313 -51.65 1.29 -0.48
C THR A 313 -51.76 2.12 0.81
N SER A 314 -50.71 2.82 1.21
CA SER A 314 -50.87 4.02 2.04
C SER A 314 -50.91 5.22 1.11
N ALA A 315 -51.93 6.06 1.27
CA ALA A 315 -52.17 7.25 0.46
C ALA A 315 -51.10 8.35 0.60
N ILE A 316 -50.06 8.09 1.41
CA ILE A 316 -49.04 9.08 1.79
C ILE A 316 -47.95 9.20 0.71
N ASP A 317 -47.55 8.10 0.07
CA ASP A 317 -46.49 8.13 -0.96
C ASP A 317 -46.92 8.81 -2.26
N ARG A 318 -48.22 8.82 -2.58
CA ARG A 318 -48.76 9.57 -3.72
C ARG A 318 -48.89 11.08 -3.44
N LEU A 319 -48.89 11.49 -2.18
CA LEU A 319 -49.06 12.90 -1.80
C LEU A 319 -47.76 13.72 -1.98
N LEU A 320 -46.59 13.07 -1.96
CA LEU A 320 -45.29 13.74 -1.98
C LEU A 320 -44.69 13.93 -3.38
N ALA A 321 -45.26 13.32 -4.43
CA ALA A 321 -44.71 13.34 -5.79
C ALA A 321 -45.32 14.39 -6.74
N GLY A 322 -46.21 15.28 -6.27
CA GLY A 322 -46.59 16.49 -7.01
C GLY A 322 -47.32 16.31 -8.36
N GLN A 323 -47.78 15.12 -8.71
CA GLN A 323 -48.61 14.87 -9.90
C GLN A 323 -50.02 14.49 -9.44
N ILE A 324 -50.89 15.49 -9.27
CA ILE A 324 -52.30 15.24 -8.98
C ILE A 324 -53.05 15.13 -10.31
N ASP A 325 -53.75 14.01 -10.48
CA ASP A 325 -54.74 13.82 -11.54
C ASP A 325 -55.81 14.93 -11.46
N PRO A 326 -56.02 15.75 -12.52
CA PRO A 326 -57.01 16.82 -12.53
C PRO A 326 -58.43 16.37 -12.18
N ALA A 327 -58.79 15.11 -12.45
CA ALA A 327 -60.09 14.56 -12.10
C ALA A 327 -60.24 14.30 -10.59
N ALA A 328 -59.15 13.87 -9.92
CA ALA A 328 -59.12 13.68 -8.47
C ALA A 328 -59.10 15.02 -7.72
N GLN A 329 -58.43 16.05 -8.27
CA GLN A 329 -58.44 17.41 -7.71
C GLN A 329 -59.85 18.03 -7.75
N GLN A 330 -60.61 17.80 -8.83
CA GLN A 330 -61.99 18.28 -8.93
C GLN A 330 -62.98 17.54 -8.01
N ALA A 331 -62.72 16.28 -7.68
CA ALA A 331 -63.51 15.54 -6.69
C ALA A 331 -63.22 16.05 -5.26
N TRP A 332 -61.94 16.21 -4.92
CA TRP A 332 -61.51 16.73 -3.62
C TRP A 332 -62.01 18.17 -3.36
N ASN A 333 -61.93 19.07 -4.34
CA ASN A 333 -62.45 20.43 -4.21
C ASN A 333 -63.97 20.48 -3.94
N ARG A 334 -64.72 19.47 -4.41
CA ARG A 334 -66.16 19.35 -4.20
C ARG A 334 -66.49 18.89 -2.77
N ASP A 335 -65.67 17.98 -2.25
CA ASP A 335 -65.84 17.42 -0.90
C ASP A 335 -65.35 18.39 0.19
N VAL A 336 -64.30 19.16 -0.07
CA VAL A 336 -63.81 20.22 0.83
C VAL A 336 -64.79 21.40 0.93
N ALA A 337 -65.51 21.72 -0.14
CA ALA A 337 -66.59 22.72 -0.11
C ALA A 337 -67.82 22.26 0.71
N ALA A 338 -67.97 20.95 0.95
CA ALA A 338 -69.08 20.37 1.70
C ALA A 338 -68.79 20.20 3.21
N CYS A 339 -67.53 20.30 3.64
CA CYS A 339 -67.16 20.21 5.06
C CYS A 339 -67.01 21.60 5.68
N ARG A 340 -67.89 21.94 6.63
CA ARG A 340 -67.73 23.12 7.49
C ARG A 340 -66.41 23.01 8.28
N PRO A 341 -65.63 24.09 8.43
CA PRO A 341 -64.37 24.04 9.16
C PRO A 341 -64.57 23.73 10.65
N CYS A 342 -63.72 22.86 11.18
CA CYS A 342 -63.56 22.63 12.62
C CYS A 342 -62.87 23.85 13.27
N PRO A 343 -63.18 24.15 14.56
CA PRO A 343 -62.59 25.29 15.26
C PRO A 343 -61.08 25.13 15.48
N ASP A 344 -60.37 26.24 15.37
CA ASP A 344 -58.91 26.35 15.44
C ASP A 344 -58.43 26.33 16.92
N PRO A 345 -57.62 25.33 17.33
CA PRO A 345 -57.18 25.16 18.72
C PRO A 345 -56.24 26.28 19.22
N VAL A 346 -55.71 27.13 18.33
CA VAL A 346 -54.84 28.25 18.72
C VAL A 346 -55.64 29.39 19.35
N ARG A 347 -56.88 29.65 18.90
CA ARG A 347 -57.76 30.66 19.52
C ARG A 347 -58.26 30.26 20.90
N GLU A 348 -58.32 28.95 21.19
CA GLU A 348 -58.80 28.43 22.47
C GLU A 348 -57.75 28.61 23.59
N GLN A 349 -56.46 28.51 23.26
CA GLN A 349 -55.38 28.77 24.22
C GLN A 349 -55.17 30.26 24.51
N GLU A 350 -55.36 31.13 23.51
CA GLU A 350 -55.27 32.59 23.70
C GLU A 350 -56.43 33.13 24.56
N ALA A 351 -57.64 32.56 24.42
CA ALA A 351 -58.79 32.92 25.25
C ALA A 351 -58.62 32.49 26.73
N GLN A 352 -57.97 31.36 27.00
CA GLN A 352 -57.72 30.88 28.37
C GLN A 352 -56.62 31.67 29.10
N GLN A 353 -55.60 32.15 28.37
CA GLN A 353 -54.56 33.01 28.95
C GLN A 353 -55.05 34.43 29.26
N GLN A 354 -55.98 34.97 28.47
CA GLN A 354 -56.59 36.28 28.75
C GLN A 354 -57.55 36.24 29.96
N ALA A 355 -58.25 35.12 30.19
CA ALA A 355 -59.13 34.96 31.35
C ALA A 355 -58.36 34.88 32.68
N GLN A 356 -57.15 34.30 32.70
CA GLN A 356 -56.33 34.21 33.93
C GLN A 356 -55.66 35.54 34.32
N GLN A 357 -55.52 36.50 33.39
CA GLN A 357 -54.96 37.83 33.69
C GLN A 357 -56.01 38.81 34.25
N GLN A 358 -57.32 38.57 34.04
CA GLN A 358 -58.38 39.44 34.56
C GLN A 358 -58.82 39.09 35.99
N ASP A 359 -58.66 37.85 36.44
CA ASP A 359 -58.96 37.43 37.84
C ASP A 359 -57.86 37.82 38.86
N GLY A 360 -56.73 38.36 38.41
CA GLY A 360 -55.65 38.86 39.27
C GLY A 360 -55.78 40.32 39.72
N MET A 361 -56.77 41.08 39.20
CA MET A 361 -57.00 42.50 39.56
C MET A 361 -58.27 42.73 40.40
N ALA A 362 -58.93 41.67 40.87
CA ALA A 362 -60.13 41.75 41.72
C ALA A 362 -59.93 41.06 43.09
N ARG A 363 -58.78 41.31 43.75
CA ARG A 363 -58.60 41.10 45.19
C ARG A 363 -57.80 42.21 45.83
#